data_AF-A0A382G4N5-F1
#
_entry.id   AF-A0A382G4N5-F1
#
_cell.length_a   1.000
_cell.length_b   1.000
_cell.length_c   1.000
_cell.angle_alpha   90.00
_cell.angle_beta   90.00
_cell.angle_gamma   90.00
#
_symmetry.space_group_name_H-M   'P 1'
#
loop_
_entity.id
_entity.type
_entity.pdbx_description
1 polymer ?
#
loop_
_entity_poly.entity_id
_entity_poly.type
_entity_poly.pdbx_seq_one_letter_code
_entity_poly.pdbx_strand_id
1 'polypeptide(L)'
;MNVKLRTLVNFIAGIYYNERLHMANYMLGIEITTNTTNTYNQNIALDRLHFFINEIVNSSIFISSDHLKQIRDYAKAGLNIIELPMEPYDQAINLALMQKFNSICEQNVIITEVDITSSLSDGISYQTNLTDPRGEFTKNGWWNDSELNWYDRNILNNNKESIVRLDKRLTWQEVHLQWEEDKKPIDPKKDNTVVVGKFKKKK
;
A
#
# COMPACT_ATOMS: atom_id res chain seq x y z
N MET A 1 -17.41 -13.37 -18.66
CA MET A 1 -17.36 -12.23 -19.59
C MET A 1 -16.48 -11.19 -18.93
N ASN A 2 -15.35 -10.85 -19.54
CA ASN A 2 -14.42 -9.87 -18.96
C ASN A 2 -14.85 -8.48 -19.43
N VAL A 3 -15.02 -7.57 -18.48
CA VAL A 3 -15.44 -6.19 -18.72
C VAL A 3 -14.24 -5.29 -18.44
N LYS A 4 -14.02 -4.32 -19.33
CA LYS A 4 -13.01 -3.27 -19.13
C LYS A 4 -13.67 -2.06 -18.47
N LEU A 5 -13.03 -1.56 -17.42
CA LEU A 5 -13.47 -0.43 -16.62
C LEU A 5 -12.32 0.56 -16.51
N ARG A 6 -12.64 1.85 -16.50
CA ARG A 6 -11.68 2.91 -16.17
C ARG A 6 -12.21 3.67 -14.96
N THR A 7 -11.33 3.94 -14.00
CA THR A 7 -11.62 4.85 -12.90
C THR A 7 -10.57 5.96 -12.84
N LEU A 8 -11.00 7.14 -12.41
CA LEU A 8 -10.16 8.30 -12.20
C LEU A 8 -10.30 8.73 -10.74
N VAL A 9 -9.19 8.84 -10.04
CA VAL A 9 -9.16 9.18 -8.61
C VAL A 9 -8.17 10.31 -8.39
N ASN A 10 -8.52 11.23 -7.50
CA ASN A 10 -7.61 12.29 -7.07
C ASN A 10 -7.25 12.07 -5.61
N PHE A 11 -5.99 12.29 -5.26
CA PHE A 11 -5.53 12.26 -3.88
C PHE A 11 -4.45 13.31 -3.65
N ILE A 12 -4.22 13.65 -2.38
CA ILE A 12 -3.14 14.54 -1.96
C ILE A 12 -2.12 13.70 -1.23
N ALA A 13 -0.85 13.81 -1.58
CA ALA A 13 0.22 13.15 -0.86
C ALA A 13 1.47 14.03 -0.80
N GLY A 14 2.29 13.79 0.20
CA GLY A 14 3.63 14.37 0.31
C GLY A 14 4.66 13.49 -0.39
N ILE A 15 5.73 14.10 -0.86
CA ILE A 15 6.98 13.43 -1.22
C ILE A 15 8.11 14.04 -0.39
N TYR A 16 8.98 13.20 0.16
CA TYR A 16 10.22 13.65 0.76
C TYR A 16 11.37 13.47 -0.23
N TYR A 17 11.92 14.59 -0.69
CA TYR A 17 12.97 14.63 -1.71
C TYR A 17 13.87 15.86 -1.46
N ASN A 18 15.18 15.74 -1.71
CA ASN A 18 16.16 16.81 -1.51
C ASN A 18 16.04 17.51 -0.14
N GLU A 19 15.96 16.69 0.91
CA GLU A 19 15.81 17.11 2.31
C GLU A 19 14.55 17.92 2.64
N ARG A 20 13.57 17.97 1.73
CA ARG A 20 12.35 18.76 1.86
C ARG A 20 11.12 17.92 1.66
N LEU A 21 10.05 18.29 2.37
CA LEU A 21 8.73 17.75 2.15
C LEU A 21 7.99 18.64 1.14
N HIS A 22 7.50 18.04 0.07
CA HIS A 22 6.68 18.69 -0.93
C HIS A 22 5.30 18.05 -0.94
N MET A 23 4.24 18.86 -0.93
CA MET A 23 2.88 18.36 -1.08
C MET A 23 2.46 18.46 -2.54
N ALA A 24 1.79 17.43 -3.05
CA ALA A 24 1.31 17.37 -4.41
C ALA A 24 -0.12 16.87 -4.47
N ASN A 25 -0.85 17.38 -5.46
CA ASN A 25 -2.11 16.79 -5.89
C ASN A 25 -1.81 15.80 -7.00
N TYR A 26 -2.37 14.61 -6.91
CA TYR A 26 -2.22 13.54 -7.88
C TYR A 26 -3.54 13.26 -8.56
N MET A 27 -3.49 13.09 -9.88
CA MET A 27 -4.55 12.50 -10.68
C MET A 27 -4.10 11.10 -11.10
N LEU A 28 -4.90 10.10 -10.75
CA LEU A 28 -4.61 8.69 -10.98
C LEU A 28 -5.69 8.09 -11.87
N GLY A 29 -5.31 7.63 -13.06
CA GLY A 29 -6.14 6.82 -13.92
C GLY A 29 -5.80 5.35 -13.78
N ILE A 30 -6.82 4.50 -13.67
CA ILE A 30 -6.66 3.06 -13.47
C ILE A 30 -7.56 2.34 -14.47
N GLU A 31 -6.93 1.53 -15.34
CA GLU A 31 -7.60 0.63 -16.27
C GLU A 31 -7.70 -0.77 -15.66
N ILE A 32 -8.91 -1.29 -15.59
CA ILE A 32 -9.26 -2.52 -14.86
C ILE A 32 -9.95 -3.48 -15.82
N THR A 33 -9.59 -4.75 -15.77
CA THR A 33 -10.30 -5.83 -16.45
C THR A 33 -10.84 -6.82 -15.42
N THR A 34 -12.13 -7.10 -15.43
CA THR A 34 -12.70 -8.14 -14.56
C THR A 34 -12.19 -9.52 -14.96
N ASN A 35 -11.86 -10.36 -13.98
CA ASN A 35 -11.25 -11.67 -14.22
C ASN A 35 -11.91 -12.84 -13.45
N THR A 36 -12.98 -12.55 -12.72
CA THR A 36 -13.88 -13.56 -12.13
C THR A 36 -15.31 -13.38 -12.63
N THR A 37 -16.16 -14.39 -12.52
CA THR A 37 -17.61 -14.27 -12.74
C THR A 37 -18.38 -13.93 -11.46
N ASN A 38 -17.75 -14.03 -10.28
CA ASN A 38 -18.37 -13.68 -9.02
C ASN A 38 -18.42 -12.15 -8.86
N THR A 39 -19.60 -11.55 -9.06
CA THR A 39 -19.83 -10.11 -8.90
C THR A 39 -19.55 -9.62 -7.48
N TYR A 40 -19.75 -10.46 -6.46
CA TYR A 40 -19.44 -10.09 -5.07
C TYR A 40 -17.92 -9.84 -4.91
N ASN A 41 -17.08 -10.79 -5.34
CA ASN A 41 -15.64 -10.63 -5.26
C ASN A 41 -15.10 -9.54 -6.18
N GLN A 42 -15.74 -9.27 -7.33
CA GLN A 42 -15.42 -8.09 -8.16
C GLN A 42 -15.60 -6.79 -7.37
N ASN A 43 -16.74 -6.64 -6.69
CA ASN A 43 -17.03 -5.45 -5.89
C ASN A 43 -16.05 -5.32 -4.72
N ILE A 44 -15.77 -6.40 -4.00
CA ILE A 44 -14.78 -6.38 -2.91
C ILE A 44 -13.40 -5.97 -3.42
N ALA A 45 -12.98 -6.43 -4.60
CA ALA A 45 -11.68 -6.05 -5.16
C ALA A 45 -11.61 -4.55 -5.50
N LEU A 46 -12.68 -4.00 -6.09
CA LEU A 46 -12.80 -2.56 -6.34
C LEU A 46 -12.86 -1.76 -5.03
N ASP A 47 -13.57 -2.25 -4.02
CA ASP A 47 -13.65 -1.61 -2.70
C ASP A 47 -12.30 -1.62 -1.99
N ARG A 48 -11.50 -2.71 -2.11
CA ARG A 48 -10.12 -2.75 -1.60
C ARG A 48 -9.23 -1.71 -2.27
N LEU A 49 -9.36 -1.54 -3.59
CA LEU A 49 -8.65 -0.52 -4.34
C LEU A 49 -9.00 0.89 -3.81
N HIS A 50 -10.28 1.19 -3.72
CA HIS A 50 -10.77 2.48 -3.21
C HIS A 50 -10.33 2.73 -1.76
N PHE A 51 -10.46 1.73 -0.89
CA PHE A 51 -10.03 1.80 0.49
C PHE A 51 -8.53 2.10 0.59
N PHE A 52 -7.69 1.37 -0.15
CA PHE A 52 -6.25 1.59 -0.12
C PHE A 52 -5.89 3.00 -0.58
N ILE A 53 -6.51 3.52 -1.64
CA ILE A 53 -6.22 4.87 -2.11
C ILE A 53 -6.67 5.92 -1.09
N ASN A 54 -7.89 5.80 -0.55
CA ASN A 54 -8.48 6.85 0.29
C ASN A 54 -7.96 6.85 1.73
N GLU A 55 -7.70 5.68 2.30
CA GLU A 55 -7.33 5.54 3.71
C GLU A 55 -5.82 5.39 3.91
N ILE A 56 -5.10 4.87 2.91
CA ILE A 56 -3.66 4.63 3.01
C ILE A 56 -2.87 5.63 2.16
N VAL A 57 -3.18 5.78 0.87
CA VAL A 57 -2.37 6.63 -0.02
C VAL A 57 -2.64 8.12 0.19
N ASN A 58 -3.90 8.50 0.33
CA ASN A 58 -4.28 9.88 0.56
C ASN A 58 -3.75 10.36 1.92
N SER A 59 -3.25 11.59 1.95
CA SER A 59 -2.58 12.21 3.11
C SER A 59 -1.35 11.45 3.63
N SER A 60 -0.72 10.60 2.79
CA SER A 60 0.54 9.94 3.12
C SER A 60 1.76 10.71 2.61
N ILE A 61 2.95 10.29 3.02
CA ILE A 61 4.23 10.79 2.54
C ILE A 61 5.01 9.65 1.87
N PHE A 62 5.26 9.77 0.57
CA PHE A 62 6.18 8.90 -0.14
C PHE A 62 7.62 9.29 0.16
N ILE A 63 8.45 8.30 0.46
CA ILE A 63 9.85 8.51 0.86
C ILE A 63 10.72 7.33 0.46
N SER A 64 11.95 7.59 0.02
CA SER A 64 12.95 6.55 -0.22
C SER A 64 13.30 5.82 1.08
N SER A 65 13.45 4.50 1.00
CA SER A 65 13.90 3.60 2.07
C SER A 65 15.25 4.01 2.68
N ASP A 66 16.07 4.77 1.94
CA ASP A 66 17.36 5.28 2.39
C ASP A 66 17.25 6.37 3.49
N HIS A 67 16.10 7.03 3.60
CA HIS A 67 15.87 8.13 4.54
C HIS A 67 15.34 7.67 5.92
N LEU A 68 16.00 6.67 6.52
CA LEU A 68 15.58 6.03 7.78
C LEU A 68 15.32 7.00 8.94
N LYS A 69 16.08 8.09 9.03
CA LYS A 69 15.90 9.10 10.08
C LYS A 69 14.54 9.78 9.93
N GLN A 70 14.24 10.28 8.73
CA GLN A 70 13.00 10.99 8.43
C GLN A 70 11.80 10.08 8.49
N ILE A 71 11.92 8.83 8.02
CA ILE A 71 10.87 7.82 8.19
C ILE A 71 10.48 7.70 9.68
N ARG A 72 11.47 7.62 10.57
CA ARG A 72 11.19 7.53 12.02
C ARG A 72 10.61 8.81 12.60
N ASP A 73 11.10 9.97 12.18
CA ASP A 73 10.64 11.25 12.70
C ASP A 73 9.19 11.53 12.27
N TYR A 74 8.84 11.23 11.01
CA TYR A 74 7.46 11.30 10.51
C TYR A 74 6.55 10.27 11.17
N ALA A 75 7.02 9.03 11.39
CA ALA A 75 6.23 8.00 12.06
C ALA A 75 5.94 8.39 13.52
N LYS A 76 6.92 8.96 14.22
CA LYS A 76 6.74 9.51 15.58
C LYS A 76 5.76 10.69 15.61
N ALA A 77 5.69 11.47 14.53
CA ALA A 77 4.72 12.55 14.37
C ALA A 77 3.32 12.06 14.02
N GLY A 78 3.11 10.74 13.87
CA GLY A 78 1.81 10.15 13.51
C GLY A 78 1.46 10.33 12.04
N LEU A 79 2.42 10.68 11.19
CA LEU A 79 2.22 10.83 9.75
C LEU A 79 2.25 9.46 9.09
N ASN A 80 1.38 9.28 8.09
CA ASN A 80 1.39 8.06 7.29
C ASN A 80 2.52 8.09 6.26
N ILE A 81 3.29 7.02 6.17
CA ILE A 81 4.50 6.97 5.34
C ILE A 81 4.41 5.77 4.41
N ILE A 82 4.62 6.02 3.13
CA ILE A 82 4.77 4.98 2.11
C ILE A 82 6.22 4.95 1.67
N GLU A 83 6.88 3.84 1.95
CA GLU A 83 8.28 3.65 1.65
C GLU A 83 8.46 3.14 0.22
N LEU A 84 9.44 3.67 -0.50
CA LEU A 84 9.81 3.22 -1.85
C LEU A 84 11.28 2.75 -1.89
N PRO A 85 11.63 1.78 -2.74
CA PRO A 85 13.01 1.31 -2.89
C PRO A 85 13.93 2.35 -3.55
N MET A 86 13.37 3.42 -4.08
CA MET A 86 14.08 4.51 -4.77
C MET A 86 13.39 5.85 -4.47
N GLU A 87 13.95 6.93 -5.01
CA GLU A 87 13.39 8.27 -4.88
C GLU A 87 11.92 8.35 -5.34
N PRO A 88 11.07 9.12 -4.64
CA PRO A 88 9.61 9.14 -4.83
C PRO A 88 9.18 9.98 -6.05
N TYR A 89 9.79 9.73 -7.20
CA TYR A 89 9.32 10.27 -8.47
C TYR A 89 7.99 9.64 -8.87
N ASP A 90 7.18 10.36 -9.65
CA ASP A 90 5.88 9.90 -10.11
C ASP A 90 5.94 8.52 -10.78
N GLN A 91 6.97 8.24 -11.56
CA GLN A 91 7.18 6.91 -12.15
C GLN A 91 7.31 5.80 -11.09
N ALA A 92 8.07 6.04 -10.02
CA ALA A 92 8.27 5.08 -8.95
C ALA A 92 6.98 4.86 -8.15
N ILE A 93 6.24 5.94 -7.88
CA ILE A 93 4.92 5.89 -7.25
C ILE A 93 3.95 5.08 -8.12
N ASN A 94 3.92 5.34 -9.43
CA ASN A 94 3.05 4.64 -10.38
C ASN A 94 3.29 3.13 -10.36
N LEU A 95 4.56 2.71 -10.47
CA LEU A 95 4.96 1.31 -10.47
C LEU A 95 4.60 0.62 -9.14
N ALA A 96 4.86 1.28 -8.01
CA ALA A 96 4.54 0.76 -6.68
C ALA A 96 3.03 0.53 -6.52
N LEU A 97 2.22 1.53 -6.88
CA LEU A 97 0.77 1.47 -6.79
C LEU A 97 0.20 0.41 -7.73
N MET A 98 0.66 0.32 -8.97
CA MET A 98 0.20 -0.69 -9.92
C MET A 98 0.43 -2.12 -9.40
N GLN A 99 1.62 -2.38 -8.84
CA GLN A 99 1.93 -3.67 -8.23
C GLN A 99 1.01 -3.92 -7.04
N LYS A 100 0.89 -2.94 -6.14
CA LYS A 100 0.05 -3.09 -4.95
C LYS A 100 -1.40 -3.36 -5.29
N PHE A 101 -1.96 -2.62 -6.24
CA PHE A 101 -3.35 -2.76 -6.66
C PHE A 101 -3.62 -4.15 -7.22
N ASN A 102 -2.73 -4.68 -8.07
CA ASN A 102 -2.86 -6.06 -8.54
C ASN A 102 -2.75 -7.06 -7.36
N SER A 103 -1.86 -6.84 -6.41
CA SER A 103 -1.71 -7.74 -5.25
C SER A 103 -2.94 -7.77 -4.34
N ILE A 104 -3.57 -6.62 -4.05
CA ILE A 104 -4.75 -6.55 -3.16
C ILE A 104 -6.06 -7.00 -3.85
N CYS A 105 -6.13 -6.83 -5.17
CA CYS A 105 -7.24 -7.29 -6.02
C CYS A 105 -7.13 -8.78 -6.38
N GLU A 106 -5.94 -9.35 -6.22
CA GLU A 106 -5.61 -10.74 -6.55
C GLU A 106 -6.04 -11.09 -7.99
N GLN A 107 -6.78 -12.18 -8.19
CA GLN A 107 -7.24 -12.60 -9.53
C GLN A 107 -8.72 -12.24 -9.79
N ASN A 108 -9.35 -11.47 -8.91
CA ASN A 108 -10.76 -11.08 -9.07
C ASN A 108 -10.93 -9.97 -10.11
N VAL A 109 -10.03 -8.98 -10.08
CA VAL A 109 -9.86 -7.97 -11.13
C VAL A 109 -8.37 -7.76 -11.39
N ILE A 110 -8.03 -7.46 -12.64
CA ILE A 110 -6.65 -7.23 -13.06
C ILE A 110 -6.51 -5.75 -13.41
N ILE A 111 -5.51 -5.10 -12.83
CA ILE A 111 -5.14 -3.73 -13.19
C ILE A 111 -4.17 -3.79 -14.37
N THR A 112 -4.66 -3.41 -15.55
CA THR A 112 -3.92 -3.55 -16.80
C THR A 112 -3.02 -2.36 -17.07
N GLU A 113 -3.42 -1.17 -16.64
CA GLU A 113 -2.67 0.06 -16.84
C GLU A 113 -2.98 1.05 -15.72
N VAL A 114 -1.96 1.83 -15.34
CA VAL A 114 -2.09 2.95 -14.41
C VAL A 114 -1.37 4.16 -15.00
N ASP A 115 -2.05 5.30 -14.99
CA ASP A 115 -1.48 6.59 -15.33
C ASP A 115 -1.53 7.53 -14.12
N ILE A 116 -0.43 8.23 -13.86
CA ILE A 116 -0.33 9.20 -12.77
C ILE A 116 0.22 10.53 -13.26
N THR A 117 -0.39 11.62 -12.80
CA THR A 117 0.08 12.99 -13.03
C THR A 117 0.07 13.73 -11.70
N SER A 118 1.21 14.27 -11.29
CA SER A 118 1.28 15.12 -10.11
C SER A 118 1.26 16.61 -10.48
N SER A 119 0.89 17.45 -9.53
CA SER A 119 1.09 18.90 -9.65
C SER A 119 2.56 19.32 -9.67
N LEU A 120 3.50 18.41 -9.43
CA LEU A 120 4.94 18.64 -9.44
C LEU A 120 5.60 18.20 -10.76
N SER A 121 4.89 17.48 -11.62
CA SER A 121 5.43 16.95 -12.89
C SER A 121 5.28 17.91 -14.07
N ASP A 122 4.88 19.17 -13.84
CA ASP A 122 4.62 20.18 -14.88
C ASP A 122 3.68 19.67 -16.01
N GLY A 123 2.70 18.85 -15.64
CA GLY A 123 1.70 18.30 -16.57
C GLY A 123 2.14 17.03 -17.31
N ILE A 124 3.29 16.45 -16.95
CA ILE A 124 3.73 15.15 -17.49
C ILE A 124 2.97 14.03 -16.80
N SER A 125 2.34 13.18 -17.61
CA SER A 125 1.67 11.95 -17.17
C SER A 125 2.60 10.75 -17.37
N TYR A 126 2.77 9.94 -16.33
CA TYR A 126 3.53 8.70 -16.36
C TYR A 126 2.56 7.54 -16.50
N GLN A 127 2.73 6.74 -17.55
CA GLN A 127 1.88 5.59 -17.84
C GLN A 127 2.67 4.31 -17.61
N THR A 128 2.00 3.29 -17.08
CA THR A 128 2.61 1.98 -16.83
C THR A 128 1.59 0.90 -17.12
N ASN A 129 1.99 -0.06 -17.95
CA ASN A 129 1.22 -1.23 -18.31
C ASN A 129 1.71 -2.47 -17.53
N LEU A 130 0.84 -3.47 -17.39
CA LEU A 130 1.11 -4.72 -16.68
C LEU A 130 2.29 -5.50 -17.29
N THR A 131 2.55 -5.30 -18.59
CA THR A 131 3.65 -5.94 -19.33
C THR A 131 4.97 -5.19 -19.21
N ASP A 132 4.99 -3.98 -18.65
CA ASP A 132 6.19 -3.17 -18.62
C ASP A 132 7.23 -3.72 -17.63
N PRO A 133 8.53 -3.45 -17.87
CA PRO A 133 9.57 -3.83 -16.93
C PRO A 133 9.37 -3.16 -15.56
N ARG A 134 9.32 -3.98 -14.51
CA ARG A 134 9.07 -3.52 -13.13
C ARG A 134 10.30 -2.99 -12.41
N GLY A 135 11.50 -3.15 -12.99
CA GLY A 135 12.75 -2.70 -12.39
C GLY A 135 12.95 -3.23 -10.96
N GLU A 136 13.20 -2.33 -10.01
CA GLU A 136 13.44 -2.67 -8.61
C GLU A 136 12.19 -3.22 -7.88
N PHE A 137 11.00 -2.98 -8.40
CA PHE A 137 9.74 -3.49 -7.84
C PHE A 137 9.51 -4.99 -8.11
N THR A 138 10.43 -5.63 -8.85
CA THR A 138 10.50 -7.11 -8.93
C THR A 138 10.94 -7.75 -7.62
N LYS A 139 11.64 -7.02 -6.76
CA LYS A 139 12.04 -7.50 -5.42
C LYS A 139 10.80 -7.61 -4.52
N ASN A 140 10.84 -8.52 -3.56
CA ASN A 140 9.78 -8.63 -2.57
C ASN A 140 9.71 -7.36 -1.71
N GLY A 141 8.52 -6.80 -1.57
CA GLY A 141 8.22 -5.60 -0.79
C GLY A 141 6.72 -5.53 -0.51
N TRP A 142 6.27 -4.50 0.21
CA TRP A 142 4.85 -4.34 0.57
C TRP A 142 3.94 -4.21 -0.66
N TRP A 143 4.48 -3.73 -1.78
CA TRP A 143 3.78 -3.58 -3.05
C TRP A 143 3.45 -4.90 -3.74
N ASN A 144 4.03 -6.03 -3.30
CA ASN A 144 3.71 -7.36 -3.84
C ASN A 144 2.83 -8.19 -2.89
N ASP A 145 2.56 -7.69 -1.69
CA ASP A 145 1.78 -8.36 -0.65
C ASP A 145 0.28 -8.03 -0.83
N SER A 146 -0.59 -9.04 -0.72
CA SER A 146 -2.04 -8.85 -0.81
C SER A 146 -2.64 -8.29 0.48
N GLU A 147 -1.90 -8.33 1.60
CA GLU A 147 -2.32 -7.78 2.88
C GLU A 147 -2.36 -6.25 2.89
N LEU A 148 -3.04 -5.67 3.87
CA LEU A 148 -3.13 -4.22 4.03
C LEU A 148 -1.85 -3.64 4.68
N ASN A 149 -0.79 -3.50 3.87
CA ASN A 149 0.50 -2.92 4.25
C ASN A 149 1.05 -1.96 3.18
N TRP A 150 1.95 -1.06 3.61
CA TRP A 150 2.47 0.01 2.76
C TRP A 150 3.89 0.50 3.10
N TYR A 151 4.58 -0.18 4.04
CA TYR A 151 5.99 0.04 4.36
C TYR A 151 6.57 -1.19 5.08
N ASP A 152 7.90 -1.35 5.14
CA ASP A 152 8.52 -2.38 5.98
C ASP A 152 8.60 -1.94 7.45
N ARG A 153 7.94 -2.70 8.33
CA ARG A 153 7.94 -2.45 9.79
C ARG A 153 9.31 -2.57 10.42
N ASN A 154 10.20 -3.38 9.85
CA ASN A 154 11.54 -3.57 10.39
C ASN A 154 12.35 -2.26 10.39
N ILE A 155 11.99 -1.29 9.56
CA ILE A 155 12.62 0.03 9.47
C ILE A 155 12.40 0.86 10.74
N LEU A 156 11.23 0.69 11.36
CA LEU A 156 10.88 1.37 12.60
C LEU A 156 11.44 0.65 13.84
N ASN A 157 11.75 -0.65 13.72
CA ASN A 157 12.35 -1.42 14.81
C ASN A 157 13.83 -1.05 14.98
N ASN A 158 14.14 -0.40 16.09
CA ASN A 158 15.52 -0.06 16.44
C ASN A 158 16.18 -1.29 17.08
N ASN A 159 17.21 -1.88 16.46
CA ASN A 159 17.99 -3.00 17.04
C ASN A 159 18.66 -2.70 18.40
N LYS A 160 18.53 -1.47 18.92
CA LYS A 160 19.15 -1.01 20.18
C LYS A 160 18.18 -0.90 21.36
N GLU A 161 16.87 -0.88 21.15
CA GLU A 161 15.89 -0.79 22.24
C GLU A 161 15.00 -2.03 22.22
N SER A 162 14.98 -2.77 23.32
CA SER A 162 14.24 -4.04 23.50
C SER A 162 12.72 -3.85 23.60
N ILE A 163 12.16 -2.91 22.86
CA ILE A 163 10.74 -2.57 22.85
C ILE A 163 10.25 -2.76 21.42
N VAL A 164 9.65 -3.92 21.16
CA VAL A 164 8.92 -4.19 19.92
C VAL A 164 7.54 -3.55 20.07
N ARG A 165 7.30 -2.42 19.42
CA ARG A 165 5.94 -1.88 19.27
C ARG A 165 5.21 -2.76 18.24
N LEU A 166 4.29 -3.58 18.73
CA LEU A 166 3.39 -4.36 17.89
C LEU A 166 2.21 -3.45 17.51
N ASP A 167 2.40 -2.59 16.51
CA ASP A 167 1.26 -1.86 15.93
C ASP A 167 0.35 -2.90 15.25
N LYS A 168 -0.88 -3.02 15.72
CA LYS A 168 -1.87 -3.96 15.15
C LYS A 168 -2.01 -3.66 13.66
N ARG A 169 -1.85 -4.66 12.79
CA ARG A 169 -2.17 -4.49 11.35
C ARG A 169 -3.67 -4.40 11.25
N LEU A 170 -4.15 -3.35 10.58
CA LEU A 170 -5.51 -3.37 10.07
C LEU A 170 -5.58 -4.48 9.02
N THR A 171 -6.63 -5.30 9.10
CA THR A 171 -6.83 -6.46 8.22
C THR A 171 -8.04 -6.25 7.32
N TRP A 172 -8.10 -6.95 6.18
CA TRP A 172 -9.27 -6.89 5.30
C TRP A 172 -10.57 -7.30 6.00
N GLN A 173 -10.49 -8.22 6.96
CA GLN A 173 -11.64 -8.62 7.77
C GLN A 173 -12.16 -7.46 8.66
N GLU A 174 -11.26 -6.70 9.30
CA GLU A 174 -11.64 -5.58 10.18
C GLU A 174 -12.28 -4.43 9.44
N VAL A 175 -11.94 -4.25 8.16
CA VAL A 175 -12.57 -3.24 7.28
C VAL A 175 -13.73 -3.80 6.47
N HIS A 176 -14.17 -5.02 6.75
CA HIS A 176 -15.28 -5.71 6.08
C HIS A 176 -15.06 -5.98 4.58
N LEU A 177 -13.81 -6.05 4.12
CA LEU A 177 -13.40 -6.32 2.74
C LEU A 177 -12.74 -7.70 2.57
N GLN A 178 -13.09 -8.67 3.42
CA GLN A 178 -12.68 -10.05 3.24
C GLN A 178 -13.44 -10.69 2.07
N TRP A 179 -12.75 -11.53 1.29
CA TRP A 179 -13.36 -12.33 0.23
C TRP A 179 -14.50 -13.19 0.75
N GLU A 180 -15.46 -13.50 -0.13
CA GLU A 180 -16.63 -14.30 0.24
C GLU A 180 -16.24 -15.68 0.77
N GLU A 181 -15.30 -16.35 0.10
CA GLU A 181 -14.89 -17.71 0.43
C GLU A 181 -14.16 -17.82 1.78
N ASP A 182 -13.52 -16.72 2.21
CA ASP A 182 -12.67 -16.68 3.41
C ASP A 182 -13.42 -16.28 4.69
N LYS A 183 -14.70 -15.92 4.58
CA LYS A 183 -15.51 -15.56 5.74
C LYS A 183 -15.73 -16.79 6.62
N LYS A 184 -14.85 -16.99 7.60
CA LYS A 184 -15.09 -17.92 8.69
C LYS A 184 -16.26 -17.40 9.54
N PRO A 185 -17.15 -18.27 10.04
CA PRO A 185 -18.11 -17.87 11.07
C PRO A 185 -17.33 -17.30 12.26
N ILE A 186 -17.70 -16.11 12.70
CA ILE A 186 -17.05 -15.40 13.80
C ILE A 186 -17.22 -16.24 15.06
N ASP A 187 -16.13 -16.82 15.56
CA ASP A 187 -16.11 -17.49 16.86
C ASP A 187 -15.74 -16.43 17.92
N PRO A 188 -16.68 -15.96 18.76
CA PRO A 188 -16.50 -14.79 19.64
C PRO A 188 -15.47 -14.97 20.77
N LYS A 189 -14.72 -16.08 20.80
CA LYS A 189 -13.79 -16.44 21.89
C LYS A 189 -12.30 -16.19 21.62
N LYS A 190 -11.92 -15.68 20.44
CA LYS A 190 -10.50 -15.63 20.02
C LYS A 190 -9.83 -14.25 20.01
N ASP A 191 -10.44 -13.23 20.62
CA ASP A 191 -10.01 -11.84 20.44
C ASP A 191 -9.03 -11.28 21.49
N ASN A 192 -8.35 -12.10 22.29
CA ASN A 192 -7.30 -11.59 23.19
C ASN A 192 -6.22 -12.64 23.48
N THR A 193 -5.30 -12.84 22.54
CA THR A 193 -4.08 -13.62 22.81
C THR A 193 -2.95 -12.69 23.22
N VAL A 194 -2.81 -12.44 24.53
CA VAL A 194 -1.62 -11.80 25.10
C VAL A 194 -0.50 -12.83 25.17
N VAL A 195 0.48 -12.74 24.27
CA VAL A 195 1.69 -13.58 24.33
C VAL A 195 2.67 -12.96 25.33
N VAL A 196 2.75 -13.50 26.53
CA VAL A 196 3.78 -13.12 27.52
C VAL A 196 5.05 -13.94 27.25
N GLY A 197 6.01 -13.35 26.56
CA GLY A 197 7.34 -13.94 26.36
C GLY A 197 8.17 -13.95 27.64
N LYS A 198 8.51 -15.14 28.17
CA LYS A 198 9.50 -15.28 29.27
C LYS A 198 10.91 -15.24 28.70
N PHE A 199 11.54 -14.06 28.67
CA PHE A 199 12.95 -13.93 28.32
C PHE A 199 13.84 -14.22 29.53
N LYS A 200 14.59 -15.33 29.51
CA LYS A 200 15.65 -15.59 30.50
C LYS A 200 16.84 -14.67 30.21
N LYS A 201 17.17 -13.77 31.14
CA LYS A 201 18.46 -13.06 31.14
C LYS A 201 19.59 -14.09 31.27
N LYS A 202 20.46 -14.18 30.26
CA LYS A 202 21.76 -14.85 30.42
C LYS A 202 22.60 -13.99 31.37
N LYS A 203 23.06 -14.60 32.46
CA LYS A 203 24.09 -14.06 33.36
C LYS A 203 25.43 -14.05 32.66
#